data_AF-A0A1M5AHI0-F1
#
_entry.id   AF-A0A1M5AHI0-F1
#
_cell.length_a   1.000
_cell.length_b   1.000
_cell.length_c   1.000
_cell.angle_alpha   90.00
_cell.angle_beta   90.00
_cell.angle_gamma   90.00
#
_symmetry.space_group_name_H-M   'P 1'
#
loop_
_entity.id
_entity.type
_entity.pdbx_description
1 polymer ?
#
loop_
_entity_poly.entity_id
_entity_poly.type
_entity_poly.pdbx_seq_one_letter_code
_entity_poly.pdbx_strand_id
1 'polypeptide(L)'
;MTEPTEDAEFEAFAEEYEEHRGALFEIISDYADEQELDDGLLVALLLDLAVTARMIAYADTVEKPSASGLRLELDRFLKDAGDHVREVKKGAEEFIADIRKESEQN
;
A
#
# COMPACT_ATOMS: atom_id res chain seq x y z
N MET A 1 -34.23 3.66 -12.12
CA MET A 1 -32.91 3.55 -11.48
C MET A 1 -31.92 3.43 -12.61
N THR A 2 -31.10 4.45 -12.82
CA THR A 2 -29.97 4.41 -13.75
C THR A 2 -28.85 3.68 -13.02
N GLU A 3 -28.32 2.60 -13.60
CA GLU A 3 -27.10 1.97 -13.08
C GLU A 3 -25.95 2.97 -13.14
N PRO A 4 -25.07 3.00 -12.13
CA PRO A 4 -23.86 3.81 -12.19
C PRO A 4 -23.00 3.39 -13.39
N THR A 5 -22.33 4.36 -14.01
CA THR A 5 -21.38 4.11 -15.10
C THR A 5 -20.07 3.56 -14.54
N GLU A 6 -19.32 2.77 -15.32
CA GLU A 6 -18.00 2.23 -14.92
C GLU A 6 -17.04 3.32 -14.38
N ASP A 7 -17.10 4.54 -14.95
CA ASP A 7 -16.32 5.69 -14.49
C ASP A 7 -16.70 6.15 -13.06
N ALA A 8 -17.99 6.09 -12.71
CA ALA A 8 -18.48 6.49 -11.39
C ALA A 8 -18.20 5.42 -10.33
N GLU A 9 -18.18 4.15 -10.72
CA GLU A 9 -17.76 3.06 -9.83
C GLU A 9 -16.26 3.11 -9.54
N PHE A 10 -15.44 3.42 -10.56
CA PHE A 10 -14.00 3.60 -10.38
C PHE A 10 -13.67 4.80 -9.49
N GLU A 11 -14.34 5.93 -9.69
CA GLU A 11 -14.15 7.13 -8.86
C GLU A 11 -14.54 6.87 -7.39
N ALA A 12 -15.68 6.22 -7.16
CA ALA A 12 -16.10 5.84 -5.81
C ALA A 12 -15.11 4.89 -5.13
N PHE A 13 -14.57 3.91 -5.86
CA PHE A 13 -13.54 3.02 -5.33
C PHE A 13 -12.24 3.77 -5.00
N ALA A 14 -11.82 4.72 -5.85
CA ALA A 14 -10.63 5.50 -5.61
C ALA A 14 -10.76 6.41 -4.36
N GLU A 15 -11.94 7.00 -4.17
CA GLU A 15 -12.24 7.81 -2.98
C GLU A 15 -12.22 6.95 -1.70
N GLU A 16 -12.91 5.81 -1.70
CA GLU A 16 -12.90 4.87 -0.56
C GLU A 16 -11.49 4.35 -0.26
N TYR A 17 -10.71 4.05 -1.30
CA TYR A 17 -9.32 3.62 -1.15
C TYR A 17 -8.47 4.70 -0.48
N GLU A 18 -8.57 5.96 -0.92
CA GLU A 18 -7.77 7.04 -0.35
C GLU A 18 -8.20 7.39 1.07
N GLU A 19 -9.50 7.34 1.38
CA GLU A 19 -10.02 7.51 2.75
C GLU A 19 -9.39 6.49 3.71
N HIS A 20 -9.43 5.21 3.35
CA HIS A 20 -8.85 4.15 4.18
C HIS A 20 -7.32 4.20 4.23
N ARG A 21 -6.66 4.53 3.12
CA ARG A 21 -5.21 4.71 3.09
C ARG A 21 -4.77 5.84 4.03
N GLY A 22 -5.48 6.97 4.02
CA GLY A 22 -5.22 8.10 4.90
C GLY A 22 -5.41 7.74 6.37
N ALA A 23 -6.52 7.10 6.72
CA ALA A 23 -6.79 6.67 8.10
C ALA A 23 -5.74 5.67 8.62
N LEU A 24 -5.32 4.71 7.79
CA LEU A 24 -4.26 3.78 8.15
C LEU A 24 -2.92 4.50 8.33
N PHE A 25 -2.60 5.45 7.46
CA PHE A 25 -1.37 6.24 7.57
C PHE A 25 -1.31 7.00 8.89
N GLU A 26 -2.41 7.67 9.29
CA GLU A 26 -2.50 8.38 10.58
C GLU A 26 -2.27 7.44 11.76
N ILE A 27 -2.98 6.31 11.83
CA ILE A 27 -2.82 5.31 12.91
C ILE A 27 -1.38 4.79 13.01
N ILE A 28 -0.75 4.53 11.86
CA ILE A 28 0.61 4.01 11.79
C ILE A 28 1.62 5.07 12.22
N SER A 29 1.46 6.31 11.76
CA SER A 29 2.32 7.44 12.12
C SER A 29 2.21 7.76 13.60
N ASP A 30 1.00 7.83 14.16
CA ASP A 30 0.78 8.06 15.58
C ASP A 30 1.48 6.99 16.44
N TYR A 31 1.33 5.71 16.06
CA TYR A 31 2.01 4.62 16.75
C TYR A 31 3.54 4.74 16.65
N ALA A 32 4.07 5.09 15.47
CA ALA A 32 5.50 5.25 15.28
C ALA A 32 6.07 6.38 16.12
N ASP A 33 5.37 7.50 16.21
CA ASP A 33 5.73 8.66 17.02
C ASP A 33 5.68 8.32 18.52
N GLU A 34 4.59 7.69 18.98
CA GLU A 34 4.42 7.28 20.38
C GLU A 34 5.50 6.30 20.85
N GLN A 35 5.98 5.43 19.95
CA GLN A 35 6.99 4.42 20.24
C GLN A 35 8.41 4.83 19.83
N GLU A 36 8.60 6.06 19.36
CA GLU A 36 9.88 6.60 18.87
C GLU A 36 10.57 5.65 17.85
N LEU A 37 9.79 5.12 16.90
CA LEU A 37 10.32 4.22 15.88
C LEU A 37 11.11 5.00 14.83
N ASP A 38 12.28 4.48 14.46
CA ASP A 38 13.01 4.94 13.28
C ASP A 38 12.25 4.58 11.99
N ASP A 39 12.26 5.50 11.02
CA ASP A 39 11.58 5.35 9.73
C ASP A 39 11.93 4.04 9.02
N GLY A 40 13.21 3.62 9.10
CA GLY A 40 13.67 2.38 8.49
C GLY A 40 13.07 1.15 9.14
N LEU A 41 12.91 1.15 10.46
CA LEU A 41 12.23 0.08 11.19
C LEU A 41 10.73 0.06 10.87
N LEU A 42 10.08 1.22 10.85
CA LEU A 42 8.66 1.33 10.51
C LEU A 42 8.37 0.76 9.12
N VAL A 43 9.13 1.17 8.10
CA VAL A 43 8.97 0.68 6.72
C VAL A 43 9.16 -0.84 6.64
N ALA A 44 10.13 -1.40 7.38
CA ALA A 44 10.34 -2.85 7.42
C ALA A 44 9.15 -3.60 8.05
N LEU A 45 8.58 -3.07 9.14
CA LEU A 45 7.39 -3.64 9.79
C LEU A 45 6.17 -3.60 8.88
N LEU A 46 5.95 -2.50 8.17
CA LEU A 46 4.82 -2.38 7.25
C LEU A 46 4.91 -3.39 6.09
N LEU A 47 6.10 -3.63 5.57
CA LEU A 47 6.32 -4.67 4.56
C LEU A 47 6.03 -6.07 5.12
N ASP A 48 6.52 -6.37 6.33
CA ASP A 48 6.26 -7.66 7.00
C ASP A 48 4.76 -7.90 7.24
N LEU A 49 4.04 -6.87 7.70
CA LEU A 49 2.59 -6.90 7.89
C LEU A 49 1.85 -7.09 6.56
N ALA A 50 2.26 -6.41 5.49
CA ALA A 50 1.64 -6.56 4.18
C ALA A 50 1.80 -7.99 3.64
N VAL A 51 2.99 -8.59 3.77
CA VAL A 51 3.25 -9.98 3.38
C VAL A 51 2.41 -10.94 4.23
N THR A 52 2.38 -10.73 5.55
CA THR A 52 1.62 -11.56 6.49
C THR A 52 0.12 -11.51 6.21
N ALA A 53 -0.44 -10.32 5.98
CA ALA A 53 -1.84 -10.14 5.60
C ALA A 53 -2.15 -10.89 4.29
N ARG A 54 -1.23 -10.87 3.31
CA ARG A 54 -1.40 -11.61 2.06
C ARG A 54 -1.41 -13.12 2.27
N MET A 55 -0.55 -13.63 3.16
CA MET A 55 -0.54 -15.05 3.52
C MET A 55 -1.85 -15.48 4.19
N ILE A 56 -2.37 -14.66 5.11
CA ILE A 56 -3.64 -14.90 5.79
C ILE A 56 -4.80 -14.89 4.78
N ALA A 57 -4.86 -13.87 3.92
CA ALA A 57 -5.88 -13.77 2.89
C ALA A 57 -5.91 -14.99 1.95
N TYR A 58 -4.74 -15.52 1.57
CA TYR A 58 -4.67 -16.78 0.80
C TYR A 58 -5.21 -17.97 1.60
N ALA A 59 -4.84 -18.09 2.87
CA ALA A 59 -5.28 -19.20 3.72
C ALA A 59 -6.80 -19.18 3.95
N ASP A 60 -7.41 -17.99 4.06
CA ASP A 60 -8.84 -17.82 4.34
C ASP A 60 -9.71 -18.03 3.10
N THR A 61 -9.18 -17.80 1.90
CA THR A 61 -9.96 -17.81 0.65
C THR A 61 -9.86 -19.13 -0.12
N VAL A 62 -8.84 -19.95 0.15
CA VAL A 62 -8.59 -21.20 -0.57
C VAL A 62 -9.11 -22.40 0.23
N GLU A 63 -10.00 -23.20 -0.36
CA GLU A 63 -10.63 -24.37 0.31
C GLU A 63 -9.62 -25.37 0.89
N LYS A 64 -8.48 -25.57 0.20
CA LYS A 64 -7.40 -26.47 0.62
C LYS A 64 -6.05 -25.78 0.43
N PRO A 65 -5.66 -24.89 1.36
CA PRO A 65 -4.44 -24.11 1.20
C PRO A 65 -3.22 -25.04 1.20
N SER A 66 -2.27 -24.75 0.32
CA SER A 66 -1.02 -25.50 0.18
C SER A 66 0.18 -24.56 0.16
N ALA A 67 1.34 -25.07 0.56
CA ALA A 67 2.60 -24.32 0.55
C ALA A 67 3.05 -23.94 -0.87
N SER A 68 2.78 -24.77 -1.88
CA SER A 68 3.08 -24.45 -3.29
C SER A 68 2.17 -23.34 -3.81
N GLY A 69 0.87 -23.38 -3.50
CA GLY A 69 -0.06 -22.32 -3.90
C GLY A 69 0.24 -20.99 -3.19
N LEU A 70 0.64 -21.02 -1.92
CA LEU A 70 1.04 -19.81 -1.20
C LEU A 70 2.28 -19.18 -1.84
N ARG A 71 3.29 -19.97 -2.21
CA ARG A 71 4.47 -19.45 -2.92
C ARG A 71 4.08 -18.74 -4.22
N LEU A 72 3.20 -19.35 -5.02
CA LEU A 72 2.72 -18.73 -6.25
C LEU A 72 1.98 -17.40 -5.96
N GLU A 73 1.21 -17.35 -4.88
CA GLU A 73 0.50 -16.13 -4.49
C GLU A 73 1.47 -15.02 -4.04
N LEU A 74 2.51 -15.38 -3.30
CA LEU A 74 3.57 -14.45 -2.90
C LEU A 74 4.39 -13.96 -4.11
N ASP A 75 4.66 -14.82 -5.09
CA ASP A 75 5.33 -14.42 -6.34
C ASP A 75 4.49 -13.40 -7.13
N ARG A 76 3.16 -13.58 -7.15
CA ARG A 76 2.22 -12.61 -7.76
C ARG A 76 2.22 -11.29 -6.99
N PHE A 77 2.08 -11.35 -5.67
CA PHE A 77 2.11 -10.16 -4.82
C PHE A 77 3.42 -9.38 -4.99
N LEU A 78 4.56 -10.06 -5.04
CA LEU A 78 5.87 -9.45 -5.29
C LEU A 78 5.91 -8.77 -6.66
N LYS A 79 5.34 -9.39 -7.70
CA LYS A 79 5.24 -8.77 -9.01
C LYS A 79 4.40 -7.49 -8.97
N ASP A 80 3.23 -7.52 -8.32
CA ASP A 80 2.33 -6.37 -8.24
C ASP A 80 2.97 -5.21 -7.46
N ALA A 81 3.60 -5.51 -6.32
CA ALA A 81 4.37 -4.52 -5.55
C ALA A 81 5.53 -3.94 -6.37
N GLY A 82 6.25 -4.78 -7.13
CA GLY A 82 7.31 -4.35 -8.02
C GLY A 82 6.82 -3.46 -9.16
N ASP A 83 5.64 -3.75 -9.72
CA ASP A 83 5.01 -2.94 -10.76
C ASP A 83 4.60 -1.57 -10.21
N HIS A 84 4.03 -1.51 -8.99
CA HIS A 84 3.72 -0.26 -8.30
C HIS A 84 4.98 0.60 -8.06
N VAL A 85 6.07 0.00 -7.53
CA VAL A 85 7.33 0.72 -7.32
C VAL A 85 7.90 1.26 -8.64
N ARG A 86 7.81 0.50 -9.74
CA ARG A 86 8.24 0.97 -11.07
C ARG A 86 7.46 2.18 -11.52
N GLU A 87 6.16 2.23 -11.24
CA GLU A 87 5.32 3.38 -11.57
C GLU A 87 5.74 4.61 -10.76
N VAL A 88 5.83 4.49 -9.43
CA VAL A 88 6.25 5.58 -8.54
C VAL A 88 7.63 6.12 -8.91
N LYS A 89 8.56 5.25 -9.31
CA LYS A 89 9.90 5.64 -9.77
C LYS A 89 9.89 6.62 -10.94
N LYS A 90 8.87 6.61 -11.80
CA LYS A 90 8.77 7.54 -12.92
C LYS A 90 8.56 8.98 -12.45
N GLY A 91 7.91 9.17 -11.30
CA GLY A 91 7.67 10.48 -10.67
C GLY A 91 8.74 10.90 -9.65
N ALA A 92 9.83 10.14 -9.49
CA ALA A 92 10.81 10.38 -8.43
C ALA A 92 11.50 11.75 -8.54
N GLU A 93 11.76 12.22 -9.77
CA GLU A 93 12.38 13.53 -9.99
C GLU A 93 11.46 14.67 -9.55
N GLU A 94 10.17 14.56 -9.87
CA GLU A 94 9.14 15.53 -9.48
C GLU A 94 8.97 15.57 -7.96
N PHE A 95 8.83 14.40 -7.34
CA PHE A 95 8.74 14.28 -5.88
C PHE A 95 9.91 14.98 -5.16
N ILE A 96 11.15 14.74 -5.59
CA ILE A 96 12.33 15.40 -4.99
C ILE A 96 12.34 16.91 -5.26
N ALA A 97 11.89 17.34 -6.44
CA ALA A 97 11.79 18.76 -6.76
C ALA A 97 10.78 19.47 -5.87
N ASP A 98 9.64 18.84 -5.56
CA ASP A 98 8.60 19.43 -4.73
C ASP A 98 9.03 19.55 -3.26
N ILE A 99 9.62 18.51 -2.68
CA ILE A 99 10.20 18.56 -1.33
C ILE A 99 11.24 19.69 -1.20
N ARG A 100 12.08 19.88 -2.22
CA ARG A 100 13.07 20.97 -2.21
C ARG A 100 12.42 22.35 -2.21
N LYS A 101 11.39 22.56 -3.04
CA LYS A 101 10.66 23.84 -3.07
C LYS A 101 10.01 24.15 -1.72
N GLU A 102 9.41 23.14 -1.08
CA GLU A 102 8.80 23.29 0.25
C GLU A 102 9.84 23.65 1.32
N SER A 103 11.05 23.08 1.24
CA SER A 103 12.14 23.40 2.15
C SER A 103 12.76 24.79 1.96
N GLU A 104 12.63 25.37 0.76
CA GLU A 104 13.13 26.71 0.44
C GLU A 104 12.14 27.84 0.78
N GLN A 105 10.87 27.49 1.03
CA GLN A 105 9.79 28.43 1.38
C GLN A 105 9.57 28.57 2.89
N ASN A 106 10.21 27.72 3.70
CA ASN A 106 10.21 27.73 5.17
C ASN A 106 11.56 28.23 5.72
#